data_AF-A0A7K2TCD2-F1
#
_entry.id   AF-A0A7K2TCD2-F1
#
_cell.length_a   1.000
_cell.length_b   1.000
_cell.length_c   1.000
_cell.angle_alpha   90.00
_cell.angle_beta   90.00
_cell.angle_gamma   90.00
#
_symmetry.space_group_name_H-M   'P 1'
#
loop_
_entity.id
_entity.type
_entity.pdbx_description
1 polymer ?
#
loop_
_entity_poly.entity_id
_entity_poly.type
_entity_poly.pdbx_seq_one_letter_code
_entity_poly.pdbx_strand_id
1 'polypeptide(L)'
;MTDLAMSAARRSTPAQELNERFAAIYTQFQPRIARLVTREVRGGNHHLAEDLTADAFYRAWLDLHKCRATTDGQMYNWLATLARRVVTEHYRWKKNTAEVPADTGHWTYANREMDPSGAGYYTPAATGFRTATLANGDSDPNMDEALRRARQGGGKR
;
A
#
# COMPACT_ATOMS: atom_id res chain seq x y z
N MET A 1 -57.72 44.10 -8.39
CA MET A 1 -57.30 43.54 -7.10
C MET A 1 -56.21 42.53 -7.39
N THR A 2 -54.96 43.00 -7.35
CA THR A 2 -53.75 42.21 -7.56
C THR A 2 -53.53 41.29 -6.38
N ASP A 3 -53.74 39.99 -6.60
CA ASP A 3 -53.36 38.98 -5.61
C ASP A 3 -51.83 38.86 -5.62
N LEU A 4 -51.25 39.31 -4.51
CA LEU A 4 -49.83 39.41 -4.26
C LEU A 4 -49.26 38.02 -3.94
N ALA A 5 -49.50 37.05 -4.83
CA ALA A 5 -48.88 35.73 -4.78
C ALA A 5 -47.43 35.84 -5.30
N MET A 6 -46.63 36.71 -4.68
CA MET A 6 -45.18 36.55 -4.74
C MET A 6 -44.88 35.24 -4.03
N SER A 7 -44.64 34.22 -4.85
CA SER A 7 -43.97 32.97 -4.52
C SER A 7 -42.91 33.25 -3.46
N ALA A 8 -43.26 32.93 -2.20
CA ALA A 8 -42.31 32.88 -1.11
C ALA A 8 -41.32 31.79 -1.50
N ALA A 9 -40.20 32.21 -2.09
CA ALA A 9 -39.07 31.37 -2.41
C ALA A 9 -38.86 30.43 -1.21
N ARG A 10 -39.08 29.13 -1.41
CA ARG A 10 -38.80 28.11 -0.40
C ARG A 10 -37.34 28.33 -0.03
N ARG A 11 -37.08 28.88 1.16
CA ARG A 11 -35.72 29.00 1.68
C ARG A 11 -35.19 27.57 1.79
N SER A 12 -34.29 27.21 0.88
CA SER A 12 -33.56 25.95 0.91
C SER A 12 -32.84 25.84 2.24
N THR A 13 -32.90 24.68 2.86
CA THR A 13 -32.04 24.41 4.02
C THR A 13 -30.58 24.35 3.57
N PRO A 14 -29.61 24.67 4.42
CA PRO A 14 -28.19 24.57 4.06
C PRO A 14 -27.78 23.18 3.54
N ALA A 15 -28.44 22.13 4.03
CA ALA A 15 -28.24 20.76 3.56
C ALA A 15 -28.73 20.56 2.11
N GLN A 16 -29.86 21.17 1.72
CA GLN A 16 -30.37 21.12 0.35
C GLN A 16 -29.43 21.85 -0.62
N GLU A 17 -28.92 23.02 -0.23
CA GLU A 17 -27.98 23.78 -1.06
C GLU A 17 -26.67 23.03 -1.30
N LEU A 18 -26.15 22.34 -0.27
CA LEU A 18 -24.99 21.48 -0.42
C LEU A 18 -25.26 20.31 -1.37
N ASN A 19 -26.41 19.64 -1.23
CA ASN A 19 -26.81 18.53 -2.10
C ASN A 19 -26.89 18.98 -3.57
N GLU A 20 -27.55 20.11 -3.83
CA GLU A 20 -27.68 20.66 -5.19
C GLU A 20 -26.32 21.04 -5.78
N ARG A 21 -25.47 21.70 -4.99
CA ARG A 21 -24.11 22.06 -5.40
C ARG A 21 -23.28 20.82 -5.75
N PHE A 22 -23.35 19.76 -4.95
CA PHE A 22 -22.65 18.53 -5.25
C PHE A 22 -23.22 17.80 -6.46
N ALA A 23 -24.54 17.76 -6.63
CA ALA A 23 -25.16 17.16 -7.80
C ALA A 23 -24.67 17.81 -9.11
N ALA A 24 -24.51 19.14 -9.10
CA ALA A 24 -23.90 19.87 -10.22
C ALA A 24 -22.44 19.46 -10.46
N ILE A 25 -21.63 19.40 -9.40
CA ILE A 25 -20.22 18.96 -9.48
C ILE A 25 -20.11 17.52 -10.01
N TYR A 26 -20.93 16.61 -9.47
CA TYR A 26 -20.93 15.20 -9.89
C TYR A 26 -21.26 15.09 -11.38
N THR A 27 -22.36 15.71 -11.82
CA THR A 27 -22.80 15.67 -13.22
C THR A 27 -21.73 16.22 -14.17
N GLN A 28 -21.07 17.32 -13.78
CA GLN A 28 -20.07 17.98 -14.62
C GLN A 28 -18.73 17.22 -14.69
N PHE A 29 -18.24 16.70 -13.56
CA PHE A 29 -16.87 16.19 -13.45
C PHE A 29 -16.78 14.66 -13.47
N GLN A 30 -17.86 13.93 -13.23
CA GLN A 30 -17.84 12.46 -13.15
C GLN A 30 -17.18 11.81 -14.38
N PRO A 31 -17.51 12.18 -15.64
CA PRO A 31 -16.92 11.52 -16.80
C PRO A 31 -15.40 11.75 -16.91
N ARG A 32 -14.93 12.92 -16.49
CA ARG A 32 -13.50 13.28 -16.55
C ARG A 32 -12.71 12.58 -15.45
N ILE A 33 -13.28 12.50 -14.24
CA ILE A 33 -12.64 11.82 -13.11
C ILE A 33 -12.65 10.31 -13.33
N ALA A 34 -13.74 9.72 -13.81
CA ALA A 34 -13.80 8.30 -14.15
C ALA A 34 -12.70 7.93 -15.17
N ARG A 35 -12.52 8.71 -16.24
CA ARG A 35 -11.43 8.49 -17.21
C ARG A 35 -10.05 8.62 -16.59
N LEU A 36 -9.85 9.58 -15.68
CA LEU A 36 -8.59 9.71 -14.95
C LEU A 36 -8.33 8.44 -14.13
N VAL A 37 -9.29 7.99 -13.33
CA VAL A 37 -9.16 6.80 -12.49
C VAL A 37 -8.91 5.54 -13.33
N THR A 38 -9.64 5.34 -14.43
CA THR A 38 -9.42 4.22 -15.35
C THR A 38 -7.99 4.19 -15.90
N ARG A 39 -7.36 5.35 -16.15
CA ARG A 39 -5.95 5.41 -16.60
C ARG A 39 -4.95 5.12 -15.48
N GLU A 40 -5.29 5.40 -14.23
CA GLU A 40 -4.43 5.16 -13.06
C GLU A 40 -4.54 3.71 -12.55
N VAL A 41 -5.66 3.03 -12.82
CA VAL A 41 -5.88 1.63 -12.44
C VAL A 41 -5.06 0.70 -13.33
N ARG A 42 -4.27 -0.17 -12.69
CA ARG A 42 -3.40 -1.16 -13.35
C ARG A 42 -4.22 -2.33 -13.88
N GLY A 43 -3.81 -2.86 -15.03
CA GLY A 43 -4.40 -4.09 -15.59
C GLY A 43 -5.79 -3.91 -16.22
N GLY A 44 -6.26 -2.68 -16.43
CA GLY A 44 -7.51 -2.42 -17.15
C GLY A 44 -8.77 -2.88 -16.41
N ASN A 45 -8.72 -3.06 -15.09
CA ASN A 45 -9.87 -3.48 -14.31
C ASN A 45 -10.91 -2.34 -14.21
N HIS A 46 -11.94 -2.43 -15.04
CA HIS A 46 -12.98 -1.41 -15.14
C HIS A 46 -13.83 -1.30 -13.87
N HIS A 47 -14.24 -2.42 -13.29
CA HIS A 47 -15.03 -2.43 -12.05
C HIS A 47 -14.29 -1.77 -10.89
N LEU A 48 -12.99 -2.06 -10.75
CA LEU A 48 -12.15 -1.39 -9.75
C LEU A 48 -12.07 0.13 -10.00
N ALA A 49 -12.02 0.57 -11.26
CA ALA A 49 -12.01 1.98 -11.58
C ALA A 49 -13.34 2.68 -11.23
N GLU A 50 -14.48 2.01 -11.44
CA GLU A 50 -15.79 2.50 -11.03
C GLU A 50 -15.88 2.66 -9.51
N ASP A 51 -15.47 1.64 -8.76
CA ASP A 51 -15.46 1.65 -7.29
C ASP A 51 -14.60 2.79 -6.73
N LEU A 52 -13.37 2.94 -7.24
CA LEU A 52 -12.46 4.00 -6.79
C LEU A 52 -12.94 5.39 -7.20
N THR A 53 -13.67 5.50 -8.31
CA THR A 53 -14.33 6.76 -8.69
C THR A 53 -15.43 7.10 -7.70
N ALA A 54 -16.25 6.14 -7.30
CA ALA A 54 -17.30 6.33 -6.30
C ALA A 54 -16.71 6.74 -4.94
N ASP A 55 -15.64 6.09 -4.47
CA ASP A 55 -14.95 6.46 -3.23
C ASP A 55 -14.36 7.88 -3.30
N ALA A 56 -13.78 8.27 -4.44
CA ALA A 56 -13.29 9.64 -4.63
C ALA A 56 -14.40 10.69 -4.50
N PHE A 57 -15.58 10.46 -5.09
CA PHE A 57 -16.72 11.36 -4.98
C PHE A 57 -17.36 11.35 -3.59
N TYR A 58 -17.38 10.20 -2.91
CA TYR A 58 -17.82 10.12 -1.52
C TYR A 58 -16.94 10.97 -0.59
N ARG A 59 -15.62 10.89 -0.75
CA ARG A 59 -14.69 11.75 0.01
C ARG A 59 -14.81 13.22 -0.37
N ALA A 60 -15.03 13.51 -1.66
CA ALA A 60 -15.29 14.87 -2.12
C ALA A 60 -16.57 15.44 -1.50
N TRP A 61 -17.63 14.65 -1.36
CA TRP A 61 -18.85 15.05 -0.68
C TRP A 61 -18.58 15.44 0.78
N LEU A 62 -17.85 14.59 1.53
CA LEU A 62 -17.51 14.86 2.93
C LEU A 62 -16.66 16.14 3.09
N ASP A 63 -15.69 16.36 2.20
CA ASP A 63 -14.79 17.51 2.27
C ASP A 63 -15.26 18.75 1.48
N LEU A 64 -16.45 18.70 0.88
CA LEU A 64 -16.96 19.78 0.01
C LEU A 64 -17.01 21.14 0.72
N HIS A 65 -17.35 21.14 2.01
CA HIS A 65 -17.40 22.34 2.84
C HIS A 65 -16.01 23.02 3.03
N LYS A 66 -14.92 22.28 2.85
CA LYS A 66 -13.54 22.80 2.92
C LYS A 66 -13.01 23.27 1.57
N CYS A 67 -13.70 22.92 0.48
CA CYS A 67 -13.26 23.23 -0.88
C CYS A 67 -13.43 24.71 -1.19
N ARG A 68 -12.32 25.38 -1.51
CA ARG A 68 -12.27 26.80 -1.90
C ARG A 68 -12.11 27.02 -3.41
N ALA A 69 -12.34 25.97 -4.22
CA ALA A 69 -12.22 26.10 -5.67
C ALA A 69 -13.30 27.05 -6.21
N THR A 70 -12.87 28.07 -6.95
CA THR A 70 -13.76 29.07 -7.56
C THR A 70 -13.93 28.83 -9.05
N THR A 71 -12.99 28.13 -9.69
CA THR A 71 -13.02 27.84 -11.13
C THR A 71 -13.11 26.35 -11.41
N ASP A 72 -13.64 25.99 -12.58
CA ASP A 72 -13.73 24.59 -13.03
C ASP A 72 -12.37 23.88 -13.07
N GLY A 73 -11.32 24.60 -13.43
CA GLY A 73 -9.95 24.07 -13.44
C GLY A 73 -9.46 23.73 -12.03
N GLN A 74 -9.73 24.61 -11.06
CA GLN A 74 -9.39 24.36 -9.65
C GLN A 74 -10.22 23.20 -9.08
N MET A 75 -11.51 23.14 -9.42
CA MET A 75 -12.40 22.05 -8.99
C MET A 75 -11.92 20.70 -9.53
N TYR A 76 -11.60 20.65 -10.82
CA TYR A 76 -11.02 19.45 -11.43
C TYR A 76 -9.71 19.04 -10.76
N ASN A 77 -8.79 19.98 -10.49
CA ASN A 77 -7.51 19.67 -9.86
C ASN A 77 -7.67 19.14 -8.43
N TRP A 78 -8.63 19.69 -7.68
CA TRP A 78 -8.96 19.21 -6.34
C TRP A 78 -9.54 17.79 -6.38
N LEU A 79 -10.53 17.54 -7.23
CA LEU A 79 -11.10 16.19 -7.44
C LEU A 79 -10.05 15.20 -7.94
N ALA A 80 -9.18 15.61 -8.86
CA ALA A 80 -8.11 14.77 -9.39
C ALA A 80 -7.07 14.41 -8.30
N THR A 81 -6.81 15.32 -7.35
CA THR A 81 -5.98 15.04 -6.18
C THR A 81 -6.61 13.99 -5.28
N LEU A 82 -7.92 14.12 -4.99
CA LEU A 82 -8.67 13.13 -4.22
C LEU A 82 -8.66 11.76 -4.91
N ALA A 83 -8.97 11.71 -6.21
CA ALA A 83 -8.98 10.48 -6.98
C ALA A 83 -7.62 9.76 -6.97
N ARG A 84 -6.51 10.48 -7.20
CA ARG A 84 -5.16 9.89 -7.14
C ARG A 84 -4.80 9.39 -5.75
N ARG A 85 -5.21 10.10 -4.70
CA ARG A 85 -5.01 9.67 -3.32
C ARG A 85 -5.74 8.35 -3.05
N VAL A 86 -7.01 8.25 -3.45
CA VAL A 86 -7.82 7.02 -3.33
C VAL A 86 -7.16 5.84 -4.05
N VAL A 87 -6.74 6.02 -5.30
CA VAL A 87 -6.05 4.97 -6.06
C VAL A 87 -4.74 4.57 -5.37
N THR A 88 -3.95 5.54 -4.92
CA THR A 88 -2.68 5.28 -4.22
C THR A 88 -2.91 4.51 -2.91
N GLU A 89 -3.92 4.91 -2.13
CA GLU A 89 -4.29 4.25 -0.88
C GLU A 89 -4.74 2.81 -1.11
N HIS A 90 -5.57 2.56 -2.12
CA HIS A 90 -5.97 1.21 -2.50
C HIS A 90 -4.77 0.29 -2.76
N TYR A 91 -3.80 0.74 -3.57
CA TYR A 91 -2.60 -0.07 -3.84
C TYR A 91 -1.67 -0.21 -2.64
N ARG A 92 -1.61 0.81 -1.77
CA ARG A 92 -0.83 0.73 -0.52
C ARG A 92 -1.42 -0.32 0.42
N TRP A 93 -2.73 -0.35 0.59
CA TRP A 93 -3.39 -1.35 1.42
C TRP A 93 -3.29 -2.75 0.82
N LYS A 94 -3.55 -2.90 -0.48
CA LYS A 94 -3.40 -4.18 -1.18
C LYS A 94 -2.00 -4.78 -1.03
N LYS A 95 -0.95 -3.95 -1.11
CA LYS A 95 0.44 -4.39 -0.91
C LYS A 95 0.69 -4.83 0.54
N ASN A 96 0.16 -4.10 1.51
CA ASN A 96 0.41 -4.36 2.93
C ASN A 96 -0.39 -5.54 3.49
N THR A 97 -1.55 -5.86 2.91
CA THR A 97 -2.35 -7.03 3.29
C THR A 97 -1.83 -8.33 2.66
N ALA A 98 -1.07 -8.24 1.57
CA ALA A 98 -0.44 -9.40 0.97
C ALA A 98 0.80 -9.80 1.79
N GLU A 99 0.71 -10.89 2.55
CA GLU A 99 1.88 -11.51 3.15
C GLU A 99 2.83 -11.95 2.03
N VAL A 100 4.06 -11.45 2.06
CA VAL A 100 5.11 -11.85 1.13
C VAL A 100 5.99 -12.86 1.87
N PRO A 101 6.24 -14.06 1.32
CA PRO A 101 7.17 -15.01 1.91
C PRO A 101 8.52 -14.34 2.14
N ALA A 102 8.97 -14.31 3.40
CA ALA A 102 10.28 -13.76 3.76
C ALA A 102 11.42 -14.63 3.20
N ASP A 103 11.13 -15.90 2.98
CA ASP A 103 12.01 -16.84 2.30
C ASP A 103 11.64 -16.93 0.81
N THR A 104 12.21 -16.05 0.00
CA THR A 104 12.30 -16.25 -1.46
C THR A 104 13.46 -17.19 -1.83
N GLY A 105 14.04 -17.87 -0.84
CA GLY A 105 15.07 -18.87 -1.01
C GLY A 105 14.66 -19.91 -2.04
N HIS A 106 15.52 -20.00 -3.05
CA HIS A 106 15.48 -20.92 -4.17
C HIS A 106 14.83 -22.27 -3.77
N TRP A 107 13.75 -22.66 -4.46
CA TRP A 107 13.06 -23.96 -4.30
C TRP A 107 14.00 -25.19 -4.36
N THR A 108 15.25 -25.00 -4.79
CA THR A 108 16.32 -26.01 -4.77
C THR A 108 16.78 -26.39 -3.37
N TYR A 109 16.52 -25.59 -2.33
CA TYR A 109 16.83 -25.98 -0.95
C TYR A 109 15.71 -26.80 -0.28
N ALA A 110 14.47 -26.69 -0.76
CA ALA A 110 13.34 -27.45 -0.23
C ALA A 110 13.42 -28.95 -0.57
N ASN A 111 14.07 -29.29 -1.69
CA ASN A 111 14.26 -30.67 -2.16
C ASN A 111 15.74 -31.08 -2.23
N ARG A 112 16.63 -30.41 -1.48
CA ARG A 112 18.00 -30.91 -1.38
C ARG A 112 17.93 -32.20 -0.57
N GLU A 113 18.43 -33.31 -1.12
CA GLU A 113 18.70 -34.50 -0.31
C GLU A 113 19.56 -34.05 0.88
N MET A 114 19.03 -34.23 2.09
CA MET A 114 19.80 -34.03 3.31
C MET A 114 21.02 -34.94 3.19
N ASP A 115 22.20 -34.34 3.11
CA ASP A 115 23.44 -35.10 3.17
C ASP A 115 23.46 -35.85 4.51
N PRO A 116 23.36 -37.20 4.49
CA PRO A 116 23.32 -37.98 5.71
C PRO A 116 24.64 -37.92 6.47
N SER A 117 25.71 -37.41 5.86
CA SER A 117 27.04 -37.32 6.47
C SER A 117 27.27 -36.05 7.30
N GLY A 118 26.44 -35.02 7.13
CA GLY A 118 26.49 -33.76 7.89
C GLY A 118 25.22 -33.43 8.67
N ALA A 119 24.15 -34.21 8.49
CA ALA A 119 22.93 -34.10 9.26
C ALA A 119 23.19 -34.60 10.68
N GLY A 120 23.52 -33.68 11.60
CA GLY A 120 23.49 -33.96 13.03
C GLY A 120 22.16 -34.63 13.36
N TYR A 121 22.22 -35.87 13.84
CA TYR A 121 21.03 -36.63 14.24
C TYR A 121 20.20 -35.79 15.19
N TYR A 122 19.03 -35.32 14.75
CA TYR A 122 18.04 -34.76 15.66
C TYR A 122 17.47 -35.92 16.46
N THR A 123 18.12 -36.22 17.58
CA THR A 123 17.56 -37.07 18.62
C THR A 123 16.80 -36.17 19.57
N PRO A 124 15.45 -36.18 19.56
CA PRO A 124 14.69 -35.38 20.51
C PRO A 124 15.00 -35.89 21.93
N ALA A 125 15.44 -35.00 22.82
CA ALA A 125 15.61 -35.33 24.23
C ALA A 125 14.25 -35.68 24.83
N ALA A 126 14.15 -36.83 25.49
CA ALA A 126 12.90 -37.32 26.11
C ALA A 126 12.30 -36.37 27.18
N THR A 127 13.06 -35.37 27.62
CA THR A 127 12.71 -34.45 28.71
C THR A 127 12.31 -33.04 28.25
N GLY A 128 12.14 -32.79 26.94
CA GLY A 128 11.50 -31.57 26.43
C GLY A 128 12.30 -30.26 26.56
N PHE A 129 13.50 -30.27 27.13
CA PHE A 129 14.40 -29.10 27.18
C PHE A 129 15.63 -29.29 26.30
N ARG A 130 15.94 -28.24 25.52
CA ARG A 130 16.92 -28.23 24.43
C ARG A 130 18.35 -28.13 24.97
N THR A 131 19.20 -29.12 24.69
CA THR A 131 20.65 -28.95 24.69
C THR A 131 21.16 -29.25 23.29
N ALA A 132 21.61 -28.21 22.58
CA ALA A 132 22.38 -28.39 21.36
C ALA A 132 23.79 -28.79 21.77
N THR A 133 24.10 -30.08 21.74
CA THR A 133 25.49 -30.56 21.81
C THR A 133 26.16 -30.24 20.48
N LEU A 134 26.92 -29.15 20.45
CA LEU A 134 27.88 -28.91 19.39
C LEU A 134 28.96 -29.99 19.53
N ALA A 135 28.93 -30.98 18.63
CA ALA A 135 30.05 -31.89 18.46
C ALA A 135 31.30 -31.05 18.17
N ASN A 136 32.39 -31.34 18.87
CA ASN A 136 33.68 -30.66 18.76
C ASN A 136 34.03 -30.40 17.30
N GLY A 137 33.79 -29.16 16.86
CA GLY A 137 34.15 -28.70 15.54
C GLY A 137 35.65 -28.61 15.47
N ASP A 138 36.21 -29.43 14.61
CA ASP A 138 37.56 -29.37 14.09
C ASP A 138 37.92 -27.90 13.80
N SER A 139 38.67 -27.30 14.73
CA SER A 139 39.15 -25.94 14.58
C SER A 139 40.28 -26.03 13.57
N ASP A 140 39.97 -25.74 12.30
CA ASP A 140 40.94 -25.69 11.22
C ASP A 140 42.18 -24.90 11.69
N PRO A 141 43.34 -25.57 11.90
CA PRO A 141 44.51 -24.97 12.54
C PRO A 141 45.14 -23.83 11.71
N ASN A 142 44.65 -23.61 10.49
CA ASN A 142 45.16 -22.63 9.55
C ASN A 142 44.63 -21.20 9.78
N MET A 143 43.56 -21.02 10.58
CA MET A 143 43.03 -19.69 10.91
C MET A 143 43.99 -18.88 11.80
N ASP A 144 44.63 -19.53 12.76
CA ASP A 144 45.59 -18.90 13.68
C ASP A 144 46.88 -18.47 12.95
N GLU A 145 47.29 -19.25 11.94
CA GLU A 145 48.44 -18.92 11.09
C GLU A 145 48.12 -17.77 10.12
N ALA A 146 46.91 -17.73 9.56
CA ALA A 146 46.43 -16.62 8.75
C ALA A 146 46.39 -15.29 9.52
N LEU A 147 45.93 -15.31 10.78
CA LEU A 147 45.93 -14.14 11.67
C LEU A 147 47.35 -13.71 12.08
N ARG A 148 48.28 -14.66 12.26
CA ARG A 148 49.71 -14.37 12.51
C ARG A 148 50.37 -13.66 11.31
N ARG A 149 50.08 -14.12 10.09
CA ARG A 149 50.57 -13.50 8.84
C ARG A 149 50.03 -12.07 8.65
N ALA A 150 48.74 -11.86 8.91
CA ALA A 150 48.12 -10.55 8.80
C ALA A 150 48.73 -9.52 9.79
N ARG A 151 49.15 -9.95 10.98
CA ARG A 151 49.85 -9.09 11.95
C ARG A 151 51.29 -8.76 11.57
N GLN A 152 51.99 -9.61 10.83
CA GLN A 152 53.40 -9.38 10.45
C GLN A 152 53.57 -8.49 9.21
N GLY A 153 52.53 -8.30 8.39
CA GLY A 153 52.58 -7.45 7.19
C GLY A 153 52.37 -5.94 7.44
N GLY A 154 51.97 -5.54 8.66
CA GLY A 154 51.59 -4.17 9.00
C GLY A 154 52.71 -3.31 9.59
N GLY A 155 53.93 -3.35 9.03
CA GLY A 155 55.04 -2.58 9.58
C GLY A 155 56.27 -2.45 8.69
N LYS A 156 56.26 -1.47 7.80
CA LYS A 156 57.35 -0.48 7.59
C LYS A 156 56.98 0.46 6.43
N ARG A 157 56.98 1.75 6.78
CA ARG A 157 57.37 2.96 6.03
C ARG A 157 57.42 2.87 4.50
#